data_AF-A0A7X1IZ04-F1
#
_entry.id   AF-A0A7X1IZ04-F1
#
_cell.length_a   1.000
_cell.length_b   1.000
_cell.length_c   1.000
_cell.angle_alpha   90.00
_cell.angle_beta   90.00
_cell.angle_gamma   90.00
#
_symmetry.space_group_name_H-M   'P 1'
#
loop_
_entity.id
_entity.type
_entity.pdbx_description
1 polymer ?
#
loop_
_entity_poly.entity_id
_entity_poly.type
_entity_poly.pdbx_seq_one_letter_code
_entity_poly.pdbx_strand_id
1 'polypeptide(L)'
;MIEVSLLLPLVEAVEACGGREEENLRIALNHLATCDPDLVRLSDEAIAARSPSKIDAVFRIVKRRFDEIEASARPIEEFEIPYLHHIRINCSSGRVHIGHGNRSAPLFTP
;
A
#
# COMPACT_ATOMS: atom_id res chain seq x y z
N MET A 1 -12.95 9.97 10.22
CA MET A 1 -12.65 8.78 9.39
C MET A 1 -11.75 9.29 8.27
N ILE A 2 -10.49 8.88 8.21
CA ILE A 2 -9.57 9.40 7.19
C ILE A 2 -9.74 8.51 5.96
N GLU A 3 -10.36 9.03 4.89
CA GLU A 3 -10.49 8.32 3.62
C GLU A 3 -9.13 8.26 2.93
N VAL A 4 -8.56 7.06 2.82
CA VAL A 4 -7.34 6.81 2.04
C VAL A 4 -7.76 6.48 0.61
N SER A 5 -7.47 7.37 -0.34
CA SER A 5 -7.61 7.07 -1.78
C SER A 5 -6.38 6.33 -2.34
N LEU A 6 -5.20 6.59 -1.77
CA LEU A 6 -3.94 6.00 -2.25
C LEU A 6 -3.90 4.49 -2.00
N LEU A 7 -3.84 3.71 -3.08
CA LEU A 7 -3.74 2.26 -3.07
C LEU A 7 -4.82 1.56 -2.22
N LEU A 8 -6.04 2.10 -2.16
CA LEU A 8 -7.11 1.55 -1.32
C LEU A 8 -7.30 0.03 -1.46
N PRO A 9 -7.32 -0.57 -2.68
CA PRO A 9 -7.49 -2.02 -2.81
C PRO A 9 -6.31 -2.83 -2.25
N LEU A 10 -5.10 -2.24 -2.23
CA LEU A 10 -3.95 -2.86 -1.57
C LEU A 10 -4.13 -2.84 -0.05
N VAL A 11 -4.60 -1.72 0.52
CA VAL A 11 -4.84 -1.58 1.97
C VAL A 11 -5.88 -2.61 2.42
N GLU A 12 -7.01 -2.69 1.72
CA GLU A 12 -8.08 -3.66 2.03
C GLU A 12 -7.58 -5.11 1.95
N ALA A 13 -6.78 -5.43 0.93
CA ALA A 13 -6.18 -6.75 0.80
C ALA A 13 -5.17 -7.06 1.92
N VAL A 14 -4.40 -6.07 2.38
CA VAL A 14 -3.47 -6.22 3.51
C VAL A 14 -4.25 -6.48 4.80
N GLU A 15 -5.30 -5.71 5.07
CA GLU A 15 -6.18 -5.88 6.24
C GLU A 15 -6.84 -7.27 6.23
N ALA A 16 -7.30 -7.74 5.07
CA ALA A 16 -7.84 -9.08 4.90
C ALA A 16 -6.81 -10.20 5.13
N CYS A 17 -5.52 -9.96 4.86
CA CYS A 17 -4.45 -10.91 5.17
C CYS A 17 -4.13 -10.98 6.67
N GLY A 18 -4.20 -9.83 7.36
CA GLY A 18 -3.91 -9.70 8.79
C GLY A 18 -5.08 -10.03 9.71
N GLY A 19 -6.32 -9.94 9.20
CA GLY A 19 -7.55 -10.06 9.99
C GLY A 19 -7.78 -8.88 10.93
N ARG A 20 -7.13 -7.74 10.68
CA ARG A 20 -7.18 -6.52 11.51
C ARG A 20 -7.11 -5.28 10.61
N GLU A 21 -7.62 -4.16 11.10
CA GLU A 21 -7.44 -2.85 10.48
C GLU A 21 -5.97 -2.41 10.63
N GLU A 22 -5.38 -1.86 9.56
CA GLU A 22 -3.99 -1.41 9.55
C GLU A 22 -3.95 0.13 9.58
N GLU A 23 -4.35 0.70 10.72
CA GLU A 23 -4.49 2.15 10.92
C GLU A 23 -3.19 2.91 10.62
N ASN A 24 -2.03 2.40 11.07
CA ASN A 24 -0.72 3.01 10.78
C ASN A 24 -0.43 3.06 9.27
N LEU A 25 -0.78 2.01 8.51
CA LEU A 25 -0.62 2.00 7.06
C LEU A 25 -1.51 3.06 6.40
N ARG A 26 -2.75 3.22 6.88
CA ARG A 26 -3.67 4.24 6.39
C ARG A 26 -3.15 5.65 6.65
N ILE A 27 -2.68 5.93 7.87
CA ILE A 27 -2.10 7.24 8.23
C ILE A 27 -0.89 7.55 7.35
N ALA A 28 0.02 6.60 7.19
CA ALA A 28 1.23 6.79 6.41
C ALA A 28 0.95 7.02 4.91
N LEU A 29 -0.02 6.28 4.33
CA LEU A 29 -0.45 6.49 2.96
C LEU A 29 -1.18 7.83 2.77
N ASN A 30 -1.96 8.27 3.75
CA ASN A 30 -2.56 9.60 3.73
C ASN A 30 -1.51 10.70 3.73
N HIS A 31 -0.46 10.56 4.55
CA HIS A 31 0.64 11.51 4.54
C HIS A 31 1.26 11.61 3.14
N LEU A 32 1.60 10.47 2.52
CA LEU A 32 2.14 10.46 1.15
C LEU A 32 1.15 11.05 0.15
N ALA A 33 -0.14 10.75 0.26
CA ALA A 33 -1.17 11.32 -0.62
C ALA A 33 -1.23 12.85 -0.52
N THR A 34 -1.01 13.42 0.67
CA THR A 34 -0.97 14.88 0.84
C THR A 34 0.32 15.52 0.30
N CYS A 35 1.45 14.80 0.34
CA CYS A 35 2.73 15.31 -0.13
C CYS A 35 2.99 15.09 -1.63
N ASP A 36 2.36 14.09 -2.25
CA ASP A 36 2.61 13.68 -3.63
C ASP A 36 1.29 13.44 -4.39
N PRO A 37 0.63 14.50 -4.90
CA PRO A 37 -0.66 14.39 -5.60
C PRO A 37 -0.61 13.54 -6.88
N ASP A 38 0.55 13.48 -7.54
CA ASP A 38 0.75 12.63 -8.72
C ASP A 38 0.61 11.14 -8.37
N LEU A 39 1.03 10.76 -7.17
CA LEU A 39 0.90 9.40 -6.68
C LEU A 39 -0.55 8.98 -6.50
N VAL A 40 -1.41 9.92 -6.05
CA VAL A 40 -2.86 9.72 -5.96
C VAL A 40 -3.44 9.50 -7.34
N ARG A 41 -3.12 10.36 -8.32
CA ARG A 41 -3.60 10.21 -9.70
C ARG A 41 -3.19 8.86 -10.31
N LEU A 42 -1.93 8.45 -10.14
CA LEU A 42 -1.43 7.17 -10.63
C LEU A 42 -2.13 5.98 -9.97
N SER A 43 -2.43 6.11 -8.67
CA SER A 43 -3.23 5.12 -7.94
C SER A 43 -4.64 5.01 -8.51
N ASP A 44 -5.34 6.12 -8.70
CA ASP A 44 -6.70 6.13 -9.23
C ASP A 44 -6.75 5.51 -10.64
N GLU A 45 -5.77 5.81 -11.49
CA GLU A 45 -5.64 5.20 -12.83
C GLU A 45 -5.40 3.69 -12.76
N ALA A 46 -4.60 3.23 -11.79
CA ALA A 46 -4.32 1.81 -11.58
C ALA A 46 -5.56 1.06 -11.07
N ILE A 47 -6.32 1.69 -10.16
CA ILE A 47 -7.56 1.18 -9.58
C ILE A 47 -8.64 1.10 -10.66
N ALA A 48 -8.86 2.18 -11.41
CA ALA A 48 -9.84 2.23 -12.50
C ALA A 48 -9.54 1.18 -13.59
N ALA A 49 -8.26 0.94 -13.89
CA ALA A 49 -7.83 -0.09 -14.82
C ALA A 49 -7.93 -1.53 -14.24
N ARG A 50 -8.25 -1.69 -12.95
CA ARG A 50 -8.22 -2.95 -12.20
C ARG A 50 -6.96 -3.77 -12.49
N SER A 51 -5.80 -3.11 -12.53
CA SER A 51 -4.56 -3.69 -13.04
C SER A 51 -3.57 -3.98 -11.91
N PRO A 52 -3.34 -5.25 -11.53
CA PRO A 52 -2.37 -5.61 -10.49
C PRO A 52 -0.96 -5.09 -10.76
N SER A 53 -0.52 -5.10 -12.02
CA SER A 53 0.81 -4.61 -12.40
C SER A 53 0.95 -3.10 -12.25
N LYS A 54 -0.10 -2.33 -12.54
CA LYS A 54 -0.10 -0.87 -12.29
C LYS A 54 -0.12 -0.57 -10.79
N ILE A 55 -0.92 -1.31 -10.01
CA ILE A 55 -0.93 -1.18 -8.55
C ILE A 55 0.45 -1.51 -7.97
N ASP A 56 1.12 -2.58 -8.45
CA ASP A 56 2.49 -2.91 -8.04
C ASP A 56 3.49 -1.81 -8.39
N ALA A 57 3.38 -1.20 -9.58
CA ALA A 57 4.24 -0.10 -9.97
C ALA A 57 4.08 1.11 -9.03
N VAL A 58 2.85 1.51 -8.72
CA VAL A 58 2.57 2.60 -7.77
C VAL A 58 3.06 2.23 -6.37
N PHE A 59 2.85 0.98 -5.95
CA PHE A 59 3.30 0.51 -4.65
C PHE A 59 4.82 0.51 -4.48
N ARG A 60 5.59 0.22 -5.55
CA ARG A 60 7.05 0.36 -5.53
C ARG A 60 7.49 1.80 -5.34
N ILE A 61 6.78 2.77 -5.93
CA ILE A 61 7.05 4.19 -5.73
C ILE A 61 6.79 4.56 -4.26
N VAL A 62 5.65 4.12 -3.71
CA VAL A 62 5.31 4.29 -2.29
C VAL A 62 6.40 3.76 -1.37
N LYS A 63 6.88 2.52 -1.58
CA LYS A 63 7.97 1.96 -0.76
C LYS A 63 9.23 2.82 -0.79
N ARG A 64 9.63 3.27 -1.98
CA ARG A 64 10.80 4.14 -2.13
C ARG A 64 10.61 5.47 -1.39
N ARG A 65 9.40 6.06 -1.41
CA ARG A 65 9.11 7.29 -0.66
C ARG A 65 9.23 7.06 0.85
N PHE A 66 8.76 5.92 1.35
CA PHE A 66 8.94 5.56 2.75
C PHE A 66 10.43 5.39 3.11
N ASP A 67 11.22 4.71 2.26
CA ASP A 67 12.67 4.59 2.44
C ASP A 67 13.36 5.98 2.49
N GLU A 68 12.96 6.89 1.62
CA GLU A 68 13.47 8.28 1.58
C GLU A 68 13.13 9.05 2.87
N ILE A 69 11.92 8.87 3.41
CA ILE A 69 11.48 9.51 4.67
C ILE A 69 12.25 8.94 5.86
N GLU A 70 12.36 7.60 5.95
CA GLU A 70 13.09 6.92 7.03
C GLU A 70 14.57 7.34 7.03
N ALA A 71 15.21 7.39 5.87
CA ALA A 71 16.60 7.82 5.72
C ALA A 71 16.84 9.30 6.08
N SER A 72 15.79 10.14 6.04
CA SER A 72 15.90 11.57 6.34
C SER A 72 16.00 11.91 7.84
N ALA A 73 16.05 10.90 8.73
CA ALA A 73 16.15 11.03 10.19
C ALA A 73 15.04 11.87 10.84
N ARG A 74 13.86 11.95 10.21
CA ARG A 74 12.61 12.37 10.85
C ARG A 74 11.88 11.12 11.31
N PRO A 75 12.12 10.61 12.53
CA PRO A 75 11.29 9.56 13.09
C PRO A 75 9.91 10.17 13.30
N ILE A 76 9.00 9.87 12.40
CA ILE A 76 7.59 10.06 12.65
C ILE A 76 7.13 8.71 13.18
N GLU A 77 6.79 8.63 14.47
CA GLU A 77 6.42 7.36 15.15
C GLU A 77 5.32 6.59 14.39
N GLU A 78 4.49 7.31 13.64
CA GLU A 78 3.39 6.78 12.81
C GLU A 78 3.86 6.02 11.56
N PHE A 79 5.14 6.09 11.20
CA PHE A 79 5.71 5.49 9.99
C PHE A 79 6.39 4.14 10.23
N GLU A 80 6.49 3.68 11.47
CA GLU A 80 6.95 2.31 11.74
C GLU A 80 5.86 1.32 11.27
N ILE A 81 6.01 0.86 10.02
CA ILE A 81 5.20 -0.20 9.42
C ILE A 81 6.14 -1.40 9.15
N PRO A 82 6.40 -2.25 10.16
CA PRO A 82 7.49 -3.25 10.13
C PRO A 82 7.34 -4.28 9.01
N TYR A 83 6.15 -4.42 8.44
CA TYR A 83 5.83 -5.41 7.41
C TYR A 83 5.65 -4.79 6.01
N LEU A 84 5.81 -3.47 5.83
CA LEU A 84 5.62 -2.82 4.52
C LEU A 84 6.51 -3.45 3.43
N HIS A 85 7.79 -3.69 3.74
CA HIS A 85 8.72 -4.34 2.83
C HIS A 85 8.37 -5.81 2.55
N HIS A 86 7.60 -6.42 3.44
CA HIS A 86 7.13 -7.80 3.33
C HIS A 86 5.85 -7.95 2.50
N ILE A 87 5.18 -6.86 2.13
CA ILE A 87 4.02 -6.89 1.24
C ILE A 87 4.51 -7.13 -0.19
N ARG A 88 3.91 -8.12 -0.87
CA ARG A 88 4.20 -8.48 -2.27
C ARG A 88 2.91 -8.65 -3.05
N ILE A 89 2.90 -8.21 -4.31
CA ILE A 89 1.77 -8.37 -5.23
C ILE A 89 2.14 -9.42 -6.28
N ASN A 90 1.43 -10.55 -6.28
CA ASN A 90 1.48 -11.49 -7.38
C ASN A 90 0.62 -10.94 -8.53
N CYS A 91 1.28 -10.36 -9.54
CA CYS A 91 0.61 -9.73 -10.66
C CYS A 91 -0.13 -10.71 -11.58
N SER A 92 0.25 -12.00 -11.62
CA SER A 92 -0.44 -13.00 -12.44
C SER A 92 -1.74 -13.47 -11.81
N SER A 93 -1.80 -13.52 -10.47
CA SER A 93 -3.01 -13.93 -9.74
C SER A 93 -3.81 -12.74 -9.18
N GLY A 94 -3.28 -11.52 -9.24
CA GLY A 94 -3.86 -10.35 -8.61
C GLY A 94 -3.98 -10.46 -7.09
N ARG A 95 -3.03 -11.16 -6.43
CA ARG A 95 -3.09 -11.42 -4.98
C ARG A 95 -2.00 -10.68 -4.22
N VAL A 96 -2.35 -10.17 -3.06
CA VAL A 96 -1.43 -9.56 -2.08
C VAL A 96 -1.01 -10.62 -1.08
N HIS A 97 0.28 -10.61 -0.73
CA HIS A 97 0.90 -11.50 0.25
C HIS A 97 1.66 -10.67 1.27
N ILE A 98 1.68 -11.09 2.54
CA ILE A 98 2.47 -10.46 3.60
C ILE A 98 3.45 -11.49 4.17
N GLY A 99 4.75 -11.20 4.09
CA GLY A 99 5.81 -12.06 4.61
C GLY A 99 6.06 -13.31 3.76
N HIS A 100 6.58 -14.36 4.41
CA HIS A 100 6.82 -15.68 3.79
C HIS A 100 5.62 -16.64 3.94
N GLY A 101 4.49 -16.16 4.46
CA GLY A 101 3.36 -17.02 4.87
C GLY A 101 2.39 -17.39 3.74
N ASN A 102 1.50 -18.34 4.04
CA ASN A 102 0.40 -18.79 3.17
C ASN A 102 -0.79 -17.81 3.10
N ARG A 103 -0.73 -16.68 3.83
CA ARG A 103 -1.83 -15.71 3.90
C ARG A 103 -1.77 -14.80 2.68
N SER A 104 -2.88 -14.76 1.94
CA SER A 104 -3.02 -13.90 0.77
C SER A 104 -4.48 -13.48 0.59
N ALA A 105 -4.68 -12.31 -0.01
CA ALA A 105 -6.00 -11.78 -0.34
C ALA A 105 -6.00 -11.27 -1.79
N PRO A 106 -7.13 -11.31 -2.51
CA PRO A 106 -7.24 -10.68 -3.82
C PRO A 106 -7.14 -9.15 -3.69
N LEU A 107 -6.47 -8.50 -4.64
CA LEU A 107 -6.44 -7.03 -4.76
C LEU A 107 -7.80 -6.44 -5.10
N PHE A 108 -8.57 -7.16 -5.91
CA PHE A 108 -9.89 -6.75 -6.34
C PHE A 108 -10.83 -7.90 -6.01
N THR A 109 -11.81 -7.66 -5.16
CA THR A 109 -12.93 -8.59 -5.01
C THR A 109 -13.66 -8.71 -6.35
N PRO A 110 -14.23 -9.88 -6.69
CA PRO A 110 -15.00 -10.09 -7.91
C PRO A 110 -16.06 -9.00 -8.11
#